data_AF-A0A150A6I4-F1
#
_entry.id   AF-A0A150A6I4-F1
#
_cell.length_a   1.000
_cell.length_b   1.000
_cell.length_c   1.000
_cell.angle_alpha   90.00
_cell.angle_beta   90.00
_cell.angle_gamma   90.00
#
_symmetry.space_group_name_H-M   'P 1'
#
loop_
_entity.id
_entity.type
_entity.pdbx_description
1 polymer ?
#
loop_
_entity_poly.entity_id
_entity_poly.type
_entity_poly.pdbx_seq_one_letter_code
_entity_poly.pdbx_strand_id
1 'polypeptide(L)'
;MTTAGAECFADTRPRVRQHVLDEDQLTRDIATVVFADLVMHPYVEDDDGSSVVDFYGYGVAARRARRDVRQLKRRGLIKAAVARDALELIRFLFKSNTVYATISHDDGGVIFYWKAADMSMEIDVFPAEGFWWSVSNVAHDSYEGSGYSLNTQALKHSLNQFSKEVESVNSNWRNQAV
;
A
#
# COMPACT_ATOMS: atom_id res chain seq x y z
N MET A 1 -1.08 -34.89 -26.42
CA MET A 1 -1.94 -33.72 -26.11
C MET A 1 -2.35 -33.82 -24.65
N THR A 2 -1.69 -33.06 -23.78
CA THR A 2 -2.11 -32.88 -22.39
C THR A 2 -1.65 -31.49 -21.98
N THR A 3 -2.55 -30.50 -22.05
CA THR A 3 -2.28 -29.12 -21.66
C THR A 3 -2.45 -29.05 -20.15
N ALA A 4 -1.36 -28.81 -19.43
CA ALA A 4 -1.35 -28.62 -17.98
C ALA A 4 -2.12 -27.36 -17.61
N GLY A 5 -3.03 -27.49 -16.64
CA GLY A 5 -3.74 -26.37 -16.04
C GLY A 5 -2.79 -25.46 -15.27
N ALA A 6 -2.97 -24.15 -15.43
CA ALA A 6 -2.30 -23.15 -14.63
C ALA A 6 -2.94 -23.13 -13.23
N GLU A 7 -2.29 -23.79 -12.27
CA GLU A 7 -2.63 -23.71 -10.86
C GLU A 7 -1.98 -22.45 -10.26
N CYS A 8 -2.83 -21.56 -9.73
CA CYS A 8 -2.43 -20.41 -8.94
C CYS A 8 -1.82 -20.89 -7.61
N PHE A 9 -0.50 -21.09 -7.57
CA PHE A 9 0.20 -21.35 -6.32
C PHE A 9 0.48 -20.02 -5.60
N ALA A 10 -0.28 -19.80 -4.52
CA ALA A 10 0.17 -18.94 -3.44
C ALA A 10 1.38 -19.61 -2.78
N ASP A 11 2.59 -19.13 -3.08
CA ASP A 11 3.82 -19.59 -2.42
C ASP A 11 3.83 -19.03 -0.98
N THR A 12 3.18 -19.74 -0.06
CA THR A 12 3.27 -19.50 1.38
C THR A 12 4.60 -20.04 1.91
N ARG A 13 5.71 -19.37 1.60
CA ARG A 13 6.97 -19.63 2.32
C ARG A 13 6.84 -19.06 3.74
N PRO A 14 7.28 -19.79 4.77
CA PRO A 14 7.29 -19.28 6.13
C PRO A 14 8.26 -18.08 6.21
N ARG A 15 7.72 -16.88 6.45
CA ARG A 15 8.49 -15.65 6.71
C ARG A 15 9.31 -15.86 7.99
N VAL A 16 10.64 -15.82 7.91
CA VAL A 16 11.51 -15.78 9.09
C VAL A 16 11.48 -14.35 9.66
N ARG A 17 10.53 -14.10 10.57
CA ARG A 17 10.45 -12.85 11.34
C ARG A 17 11.60 -12.82 12.34
N GLN A 18 12.67 -12.08 12.07
CA GLN A 18 13.66 -11.76 13.10
C GLN A 18 13.10 -10.65 13.99
N HIS A 19 12.42 -11.04 15.07
CA HIS A 19 11.91 -10.14 16.09
C HIS A 19 12.89 -10.10 17.26
N VAL A 20 13.55 -8.96 17.49
CA VAL A 20 14.10 -8.61 18.79
C VAL A 20 13.92 -7.12 18.97
N LEU A 21 12.83 -6.70 19.63
CA LEU A 21 12.75 -5.40 20.29
C LEU A 21 11.91 -5.55 21.57
N ASP A 22 12.47 -5.04 22.66
CA ASP A 22 11.98 -5.05 24.05
C ASP A 22 10.57 -4.45 24.18
N GLU A 23 9.69 -5.15 24.92
CA GLU A 23 8.29 -4.75 25.14
C GLU A 23 8.14 -3.38 25.83
N ASP A 24 9.16 -2.92 26.57
CA ASP A 24 9.14 -1.66 27.32
C ASP A 24 9.32 -0.40 26.45
N GLN A 25 9.75 -0.55 25.19
CA GLN A 25 9.92 0.56 24.25
C GLN A 25 8.65 0.81 23.42
N LEU A 26 7.81 -0.22 23.25
CA LEU A 26 6.59 -0.22 22.44
C LEU A 26 5.55 0.81 22.94
N THR A 27 5.50 1.06 24.25
CA THR A 27 4.48 1.91 24.87
C THR A 27 4.75 3.41 24.73
N ARG A 28 5.98 3.81 24.38
CA ARG A 28 6.33 5.24 24.15
C ARG A 28 6.19 5.67 22.70
N ASP A 29 6.35 4.76 21.74
CA ASP A 29 6.37 5.08 20.30
C ASP A 29 4.98 5.04 19.63
N ILE A 30 3.92 4.69 20.36
CA ILE A 30 2.52 4.74 19.87
C ILE A 30 2.08 6.19 19.55
N ALA A 31 2.80 7.19 20.07
CA ALA A 31 2.60 8.59 19.71
C ALA A 31 3.53 9.00 18.56
N THR A 32 2.97 9.04 17.34
CA THR A 32 3.51 9.71 16.15
C THR A 32 4.26 8.81 15.17
N VAL A 33 3.53 8.26 14.18
CA VAL A 33 4.11 7.88 12.89
C VAL A 33 4.59 9.17 12.22
N VAL A 34 5.90 9.39 12.17
CA VAL A 34 6.49 10.55 11.51
C VAL A 34 6.78 10.18 10.06
N PHE A 35 5.92 10.65 9.15
CA PHE A 35 6.33 10.81 7.76
C PHE A 35 7.38 11.91 7.74
N ALA A 36 8.66 11.51 7.62
CA ALA A 36 9.80 12.43 7.57
C ALA A 36 9.73 13.26 6.28
N ASP A 37 8.83 14.25 6.23
CA ASP A 37 8.84 15.41 5.33
C ASP A 37 7.64 16.38 5.49
N LEU A 38 6.81 16.30 6.53
CA LEU A 38 5.60 17.14 6.61
C LEU A 38 5.50 17.95 7.90
N VAL A 39 5.61 19.27 7.72
CA VAL A 39 5.07 20.28 8.63
C VAL A 39 3.58 19.98 8.83
N MET A 40 3.25 19.55 10.04
CA MET A 40 1.89 19.29 10.52
C MET A 40 1.04 20.55 10.43
N HIS A 41 -0.07 20.51 9.69
CA HIS A 41 -1.22 21.38 9.93
C HIS A 41 -2.30 20.54 10.60
N PRO A 42 -2.85 20.97 11.74
CA PRO A 42 -3.87 20.20 12.43
C PRO A 42 -5.19 20.35 11.65
N TYR A 43 -5.79 19.22 11.27
CA TYR A 43 -7.17 19.22 10.80
C TYR A 43 -8.05 18.59 11.89
N VAL A 44 -9.01 19.40 12.34
CA VAL A 44 -10.05 19.09 13.30
C VAL A 44 -11.02 18.11 12.64
N GLU A 45 -11.33 17.01 13.33
CA GLU A 45 -12.44 16.12 12.95
C GLU A 45 -13.76 16.83 13.28
N ASP A 46 -14.63 16.97 12.30
CA ASP A 46 -16.07 17.10 12.56
C ASP A 46 -16.85 16.15 11.64
N ASP A 47 -17.84 15.55 12.28
CA ASP A 47 -18.66 14.40 11.97
C ASP A 47 -19.88 14.82 11.13
N ASP A 48 -19.81 14.72 9.80
CA ASP A 48 -20.98 14.38 8.97
C ASP A 48 -20.55 13.78 7.61
N GLY A 49 -21.40 12.93 7.06
CA GLY A 49 -21.13 12.23 5.83
C GLY A 49 -20.94 13.17 4.64
N SER A 50 -19.99 12.80 3.77
CA SER A 50 -19.85 13.33 2.41
C SER A 50 -19.15 14.69 2.27
N SER A 51 -17.87 14.75 2.65
CA SER A 51 -16.93 15.71 2.05
C SER A 51 -16.66 15.34 0.60
N VAL A 52 -17.37 16.01 -0.31
CA VAL A 52 -17.29 15.89 -1.78
C VAL A 52 -16.02 16.55 -2.36
N VAL A 53 -15.02 16.86 -1.54
CA VAL A 53 -13.94 17.79 -1.93
C VAL A 53 -12.68 17.09 -2.48
N ASP A 54 -12.70 15.77 -2.63
CA ASP A 54 -11.55 14.99 -3.14
C ASP A 54 -11.71 14.47 -4.59
N PHE A 55 -12.75 14.87 -5.32
CA PHE A 55 -13.10 14.21 -6.59
C PHE A 55 -12.21 14.56 -7.80
N TYR A 56 -11.45 15.66 -7.77
CA TYR A 56 -10.75 16.17 -8.96
C TYR A 56 -9.22 15.94 -9.00
N GLY A 57 -8.63 15.35 -7.96
CA GLY A 57 -7.17 15.13 -7.89
C GLY A 57 -6.70 13.68 -7.91
N TYR A 58 -7.57 12.73 -7.57
CA TYR A 58 -7.20 11.31 -7.43
C TYR A 58 -7.49 10.52 -8.71
N GLY A 59 -6.48 9.79 -9.20
CA GLY A 59 -6.65 8.82 -10.29
C GLY A 59 -7.65 7.70 -9.96
N VAL A 60 -8.13 6.99 -10.98
CA VAL A 60 -9.08 5.85 -10.81
C VAL A 60 -8.55 4.82 -9.80
N ALA A 61 -7.25 4.53 -9.86
CA ALA A 61 -6.59 3.60 -8.95
C ALA A 61 -6.69 4.03 -7.48
N ALA A 62 -6.45 5.31 -7.18
CA ALA A 62 -6.56 5.83 -5.81
C ALA A 62 -8.00 5.73 -5.27
N ARG A 63 -9.00 6.03 -6.11
CA ARG A 63 -10.42 5.92 -5.70
C ARG A 63 -10.80 4.47 -5.38
N ARG A 64 -10.38 3.51 -6.23
CA ARG A 64 -10.59 2.08 -5.98
C ARG A 64 -9.88 1.64 -4.69
N ALA A 65 -8.62 2.03 -4.51
CA ALA A 65 -7.85 1.70 -3.31
C ALA A 65 -8.52 2.21 -2.02
N ARG A 66 -8.97 3.48 -2.01
CA ARG A 66 -9.68 4.06 -0.85
C ARG A 66 -10.98 3.31 -0.54
N ARG A 67 -11.73 2.92 -1.58
CA ARG A 67 -12.96 2.14 -1.42
C ARG A 67 -12.68 0.78 -0.77
N ASP A 68 -11.63 0.10 -1.24
CA ASP A 68 -11.30 -1.25 -0.79
C ASP A 68 -10.78 -1.23 0.66
N VAL A 69 -9.90 -0.28 1.03
CA VAL A 69 -9.49 -0.06 2.44
C VAL A 69 -10.68 0.25 3.34
N ARG A 70 -11.59 1.13 2.91
CA ARG A 70 -12.83 1.44 3.66
C ARG A 70 -13.73 0.22 3.80
N GLN A 71 -13.77 -0.67 2.81
CA GLN A 71 -14.54 -1.91 2.89
C GLN A 71 -13.92 -2.89 3.89
N LEU A 72 -12.59 -3.04 3.91
CA LEU A 72 -11.89 -3.85 4.91
C LEU A 72 -12.17 -3.34 6.33
N LYS A 73 -12.10 -2.02 6.55
CA LYS A 73 -12.45 -1.40 7.84
C LYS A 73 -13.90 -1.69 8.24
N ARG A 74 -14.87 -1.47 7.32
CA ARG A 74 -16.30 -1.70 7.60
C ARG A 74 -16.62 -3.15 7.94
N ARG A 75 -15.86 -4.10 7.39
CA ARG A 75 -15.99 -5.54 7.67
C ARG A 75 -15.29 -5.97 8.96
N GLY A 76 -14.62 -5.06 9.67
CA GLY A 76 -13.85 -5.38 10.88
C GLY A 76 -12.58 -6.18 10.61
N LEU A 77 -12.11 -6.23 9.36
CA LEU A 77 -10.93 -6.99 8.96
C LEU A 77 -9.62 -6.29 9.28
N ILE A 78 -9.66 -4.96 9.47
CA ILE A 78 -8.51 -4.13 9.84
C ILE A 78 -8.92 -3.12 10.91
N LYS A 79 -7.97 -2.73 11.76
CA LYS A 79 -8.19 -1.73 12.82
C LYS A 79 -8.31 -0.32 12.25
N ALA A 80 -8.92 0.59 13.01
CA ALA A 80 -9.10 1.99 12.60
C ALA A 80 -7.77 2.71 12.31
N ALA A 81 -6.73 2.45 13.12
CA ALA A 81 -5.40 3.01 12.92
C ALA A 81 -4.77 2.54 11.60
N VAL A 82 -4.80 1.23 11.32
CA VAL A 82 -4.31 0.64 10.06
C VAL A 82 -5.04 1.25 8.86
N ALA A 83 -6.37 1.41 8.94
CA ALA A 83 -7.14 2.03 7.88
C ALA A 83 -6.77 3.50 7.65
N ARG A 84 -6.47 4.27 8.71
CA ARG A 84 -6.00 5.66 8.61
C ARG A 84 -4.66 5.71 7.88
N ASP A 85 -3.69 4.93 8.34
CA ASP A 85 -2.32 4.93 7.80
C ASP A 85 -2.30 4.45 6.33
N ALA A 86 -3.14 3.47 5.99
CA ALA A 86 -3.34 3.01 4.62
C ALA A 86 -3.98 4.06 3.70
N LEU A 87 -4.96 4.82 4.20
CA LEU A 87 -5.56 5.92 3.44
C LEU A 87 -4.56 7.06 3.20
N GLU A 88 -3.69 7.32 4.17
CA GLU A 88 -2.59 8.27 4.04
C GLU A 88 -1.53 7.80 3.04
N LEU A 89 -1.17 6.52 3.07
CA LEU A 89 -0.31 5.89 2.07
C LEU A 89 -0.88 6.07 0.66
N ILE A 90 -2.18 5.82 0.47
CA ILE A 90 -2.85 6.03 -0.82
C ILE A 90 -2.72 7.49 -1.27
N ARG A 91 -2.93 8.44 -0.35
CA ARG A 91 -2.80 9.87 -0.64
C ARG A 91 -1.41 10.24 -1.16
N PHE A 92 -0.35 9.63 -0.62
CA PHE A 92 1.01 9.97 -1.00
C PHE A 92 1.52 9.20 -2.22
N LEU A 93 1.20 7.91 -2.34
CA LEU A 93 1.76 7.07 -3.40
C LEU A 93 0.95 7.15 -4.70
N PHE A 94 -0.37 7.24 -4.62
CA PHE A 94 -1.21 7.13 -5.81
C PHE A 94 -1.37 8.49 -6.50
N LYS A 95 -0.82 8.57 -7.71
CA LYS A 95 -1.01 9.68 -8.66
C LYS A 95 -2.07 9.33 -9.69
N SER A 96 -2.41 10.30 -10.54
CA SER A 96 -3.38 10.11 -11.63
C SER A 96 -3.02 8.98 -12.59
N ASN A 97 -1.73 8.71 -12.78
CA ASN A 97 -1.19 7.71 -13.70
C ASN A 97 -0.74 6.40 -13.01
N THR A 98 -0.99 6.23 -11.71
CA THR A 98 -0.58 5.05 -10.94
C THR A 98 -1.45 3.83 -11.26
N VAL A 99 -0.82 2.68 -11.45
CA VAL A 99 -1.52 1.39 -11.61
C VAL A 99 -2.17 0.96 -10.31
N TYR A 100 -3.34 0.33 -10.42
CA TYR A 100 -4.07 -0.22 -9.28
C TYR A 100 -3.25 -1.29 -8.54
N ALA A 101 -3.22 -1.20 -7.21
CA ALA A 101 -2.66 -2.24 -6.34
C ALA A 101 -3.75 -3.25 -6.00
N THR A 102 -3.44 -4.55 -5.99
CA THR A 102 -4.27 -5.51 -5.28
C THR A 102 -4.17 -5.21 -3.78
N ILE A 103 -5.30 -5.09 -3.10
CA ILE A 103 -5.36 -4.77 -1.67
C ILE A 103 -6.03 -5.92 -0.93
N SER A 104 -5.36 -6.44 0.09
CA SER A 104 -5.88 -7.48 0.97
C SER A 104 -5.59 -7.15 2.43
N HIS A 105 -6.37 -7.73 3.34
CA HIS A 105 -6.00 -7.82 4.74
C HIS A 105 -5.04 -9.00 4.99
N ASP A 106 -4.24 -8.88 6.05
CA ASP A 106 -3.51 -9.98 6.69
C ASP A 106 -3.35 -9.64 8.18
N ASP A 107 -3.71 -10.55 9.07
CA ASP A 107 -3.60 -10.43 10.54
C ASP A 107 -3.96 -9.04 11.12
N GLY A 108 -5.07 -8.44 10.65
CA GLY A 108 -5.52 -7.12 11.09
C GLY A 108 -4.76 -5.92 10.49
N GLY A 109 -3.74 -6.18 9.67
CA GLY A 109 -3.03 -5.27 8.78
C GLY A 109 -3.62 -5.20 7.38
N VAL A 110 -3.03 -4.38 6.52
CA VAL A 110 -3.38 -4.28 5.09
C VAL A 110 -2.14 -4.34 4.21
N ILE A 111 -2.24 -5.08 3.13
CA ILE A 111 -1.20 -5.33 2.15
C ILE A 111 -1.59 -4.65 0.84
N PHE A 112 -0.67 -3.86 0.29
CA PHE A 112 -0.73 -3.30 -1.06
C PHE A 112 0.24 -4.06 -1.94
N TYR A 113 -0.25 -4.68 -3.00
CA TYR A 113 0.57 -5.52 -3.87
C TYR A 113 0.42 -5.14 -5.35
N TRP A 114 1.56 -4.95 -6.02
CA TRP A 114 1.69 -4.75 -7.46
C TRP A 114 2.57 -5.87 -8.04
N LYS A 115 2.09 -6.51 -9.11
CA LYS A 115 2.87 -7.53 -9.85
C LYS A 115 2.65 -7.37 -11.34
N ALA A 116 3.74 -7.35 -12.10
CA ALA A 116 3.71 -7.38 -13.56
C ALA A 116 5.00 -8.04 -14.06
N ALA A 117 4.86 -9.12 -14.82
CA ALA A 117 6.00 -9.93 -15.28
C ALA A 117 6.94 -10.30 -14.10
N ASP A 118 8.21 -9.93 -14.20
CA ASP A 118 9.24 -10.13 -13.19
C ASP A 118 9.27 -9.03 -12.11
N MET A 119 8.64 -7.87 -12.33
CA MET A 119 8.58 -6.76 -11.38
C MET A 119 7.52 -6.98 -10.30
N SER A 120 7.82 -6.59 -9.05
CA SER A 120 6.83 -6.50 -7.98
C SER A 120 7.09 -5.37 -7.01
N MET A 121 6.03 -4.93 -6.34
CA MET A 121 6.11 -4.03 -5.21
C MET A 121 5.08 -4.45 -4.15
N GLU A 122 5.49 -4.49 -2.89
CA GLU A 122 4.63 -4.84 -1.76
C GLU A 122 4.82 -3.80 -0.65
N ILE A 123 3.73 -3.37 -0.03
CA ILE A 123 3.74 -2.52 1.16
C ILE A 123 2.70 -3.05 2.12
N ASP A 124 3.17 -3.49 3.28
CA ASP A 124 2.35 -3.97 4.36
C ASP A 124 2.24 -2.88 5.43
N VAL A 125 1.03 -2.69 5.96
CA VAL A 125 0.73 -1.77 7.05
C VAL A 125 0.17 -2.61 8.20
N PHE A 126 0.96 -2.77 9.26
CA PHE A 126 0.59 -3.59 10.40
C PHE A 126 0.38 -2.76 11.67
N PRO A 127 -0.58 -3.16 12.51
CA PRO A 127 -0.77 -2.51 13.80
C PRO A 127 0.45 -2.74 14.69
N ALA A 128 0.97 -1.66 15.30
CA ALA A 128 2.12 -1.69 16.23
C ALA A 128 3.47 -2.17 15.67
N GLU A 129 3.54 -2.64 14.43
CA GLU A 129 4.80 -3.02 13.75
C GLU A 129 5.21 -2.00 12.67
N GLY A 130 4.33 -1.06 12.35
CA GLY A 130 4.57 -0.02 11.35
C GLY A 130 4.42 -0.57 9.94
N PHE A 131 5.43 -0.35 9.11
CA PHE A 131 5.42 -0.73 7.70
C PHE A 131 6.48 -1.79 7.42
N TRP A 132 6.17 -2.69 6.50
CA TRP A 132 7.16 -3.47 5.76
C TRP A 132 6.96 -3.18 4.28
N TRP A 133 8.04 -3.13 3.51
CA TRP A 133 7.94 -2.92 2.07
C TRP A 133 9.03 -3.66 1.32
N SER A 134 8.71 -4.06 0.10
CA SER A 134 9.67 -4.59 -0.86
C SER A 134 9.40 -4.07 -2.27
N VAL A 135 10.48 -3.89 -3.01
CA VAL A 135 10.50 -3.58 -4.43
C VAL A 135 11.42 -4.60 -5.07
N SER A 136 10.96 -5.23 -6.14
CA SER A 136 11.74 -6.24 -6.86
C SER A 136 11.74 -5.93 -8.35
N ASN A 137 12.95 -5.80 -8.89
CA ASN A 137 13.24 -5.60 -10.31
C ASN A 137 12.53 -4.41 -10.98
N VAL A 138 12.16 -3.39 -10.21
CA VAL A 138 11.53 -2.19 -10.77
C VAL A 138 12.63 -1.23 -11.18
N ALA A 139 12.70 -0.87 -12.46
CA ALA A 139 13.81 -0.09 -13.02
C ALA A 139 15.20 -0.70 -12.73
N HIS A 140 15.29 -2.04 -12.73
CA HIS A 140 16.48 -2.81 -12.37
C HIS A 140 16.92 -2.70 -10.90
N ASP A 141 16.13 -2.05 -10.05
CA ASP A 141 16.40 -1.94 -8.63
C ASP A 141 15.57 -2.95 -7.82
N SER A 142 16.16 -3.46 -6.74
CA SER A 142 15.48 -4.26 -5.74
C SER A 142 15.92 -3.83 -4.35
N TYR A 143 14.95 -3.58 -3.47
CA TYR A 143 15.22 -3.16 -2.10
C TYR A 143 14.02 -3.46 -1.21
N GLU A 144 14.28 -3.62 0.08
CA GLU A 144 13.27 -3.86 1.10
C GLU A 144 13.58 -3.06 2.35
N GLY A 145 12.61 -2.96 3.23
CA GLY A 145 12.78 -2.29 4.51
C GLY A 145 11.59 -2.52 5.43
N SER A 146 11.78 -2.13 6.68
CA SER A 146 10.73 -2.13 7.69
C SER A 146 10.92 -0.99 8.67
N GLY A 147 9.84 -0.62 9.36
CA GLY A 147 9.84 0.36 10.44
C GLY A 147 8.65 1.31 10.36
N TYR A 148 8.65 2.31 11.24
CA TYR A 148 7.57 3.31 11.34
C TYR A 148 7.69 4.45 10.33
N SER A 149 8.79 4.53 9.60
CA SER A 149 9.00 5.50 8.53
C SER A 149 9.10 4.78 7.19
N LEU A 150 8.39 5.30 6.19
CA LEU A 150 8.49 4.84 4.81
C LEU A 150 9.46 5.72 4.04
N ASN A 151 10.33 5.12 3.24
CA ASN A 151 11.07 5.86 2.21
C ASN A 151 10.13 6.24 1.06
N THR A 152 9.25 7.21 1.31
CA THR A 152 8.17 7.57 0.39
C THR A 152 8.71 8.10 -0.94
N GLN A 153 9.87 8.73 -0.97
CA GLN A 153 10.48 9.22 -2.21
C GLN A 153 10.91 8.07 -3.12
N ALA A 154 11.61 7.06 -2.57
CA ALA A 154 12.01 5.88 -3.32
C ALA A 154 10.78 5.08 -3.77
N LEU A 155 9.81 4.83 -2.88
CA LEU A 155 8.58 4.10 -3.23
C LEU A 155 7.75 4.84 -4.30
N LYS A 156 7.65 6.17 -4.24
CA LYS A 156 7.02 6.97 -5.31
C LYS A 156 7.77 6.81 -6.63
N HIS A 157 9.09 6.82 -6.61
CA HIS A 157 9.90 6.61 -7.81
C HIS A 157 9.60 5.24 -8.43
N SER A 158 9.73 4.17 -7.64
CA SER A 158 9.47 2.80 -8.06
C SER A 158 8.05 2.62 -8.60
N LEU A 159 7.03 3.12 -7.90
CA LEU A 159 5.65 3.03 -8.39
C LEU A 159 5.42 3.74 -9.72
N ASN A 160 6.09 4.87 -9.95
CA ASN A 160 6.01 5.57 -11.24
C ASN A 160 6.69 4.77 -12.36
N GLN A 161 7.85 4.15 -12.08
CA GLN A 161 8.53 3.30 -13.07
C GLN A 161 7.70 2.05 -13.37
N PHE A 162 7.22 1.35 -12.33
CA PHE A 162 6.31 0.23 -12.48
C PHE A 162 5.10 0.60 -13.35
N SER A 163 4.48 1.76 -13.10
CA SER A 163 3.31 2.21 -13.87
C SER A 163 3.65 2.54 -15.34
N LYS A 164 4.86 3.02 -15.63
CA LYS A 164 5.33 3.25 -17.01
C LYS A 164 5.60 1.95 -17.75
N GLU A 165 6.18 0.97 -17.08
CA GLU A 165 6.44 -0.34 -17.69
C GLU A 165 5.14 -1.11 -17.95
N VAL A 166 4.17 -1.02 -17.04
CA VAL A 166 2.83 -1.59 -17.30
C VAL A 166 2.15 -0.88 -18.48
N GLU A 167 2.31 0.44 -18.60
CA GLU A 167 1.81 1.21 -19.75
C GLU A 167 2.46 0.78 -21.07
N SER A 168 3.78 0.56 -21.08
CA SER A 168 4.52 0.21 -22.30
C SER A 168 4.06 -1.13 -22.88
N VAL A 169 3.71 -2.08 -22.00
CA VAL A 169 3.21 -3.41 -22.37
C VAL A 169 1.70 -3.42 -22.64
N ASN A 170 0.92 -2.63 -21.89
CA ASN A 170 -0.54 -2.57 -22.03
C ASN A 170 -1.05 -1.14 -21.96
N SER A 171 -0.93 -0.38 -23.03
CA SER A 171 -1.38 1.03 -23.10
C SER A 171 -2.86 1.26 -22.78
N ASN A 172 -3.68 0.20 -22.79
CA ASN A 172 -5.09 0.24 -22.45
C ASN A 172 -5.41 -0.12 -20.98
N TRP A 173 -4.41 -0.36 -20.12
CA TRP A 173 -4.67 -0.78 -18.73
C TRP A 173 -5.51 0.24 -17.94
N ARG A 174 -5.49 1.52 -18.34
CA ARG A 174 -6.33 2.57 -17.73
C ARG A 174 -7.81 2.47 -18.08
N ASN A 175 -8.15 1.78 -19.17
CA ASN A 175 -9.51 1.60 -19.65
C ASN A 175 -10.23 0.40 -19.02
N GLN A 176 -9.73 -0.11 -17.88
CA GLN A 176 -10.43 -1.16 -17.13
C GLN A 176 -11.80 -0.63 -16.68
N ALA A 177 -12.85 -1.10 -17.36
CA ALA A 177 -14.25 -0.78 -17.06
C ALA A 177 -14.51 -0.86 -15.54
N VAL A 178 -15.22 0.13 -15.03
CA VAL A 178 -15.64 0.25 -13.63
C VAL A 178 -16.83 -0.64 -13.37
#